data_AF-A0A5C9CJC4-F1
#
_entry.id   AF-A0A5C9CJC4-F1
#
_cell.length_a   1.000
_cell.length_b   1.000
_cell.length_c   1.000
_cell.angle_alpha   90.00
_cell.angle_beta   90.00
_cell.angle_gamma   90.00
#
_symmetry.space_group_name_H-M   'P 1'
#
loop_
_entity.id
_entity.type
_entity.pdbx_description
1 polymer ?
#
loop_
_entity_poly.entity_id
_entity_poly.type
_entity_poly.pdbx_seq_one_letter_code
_entity_poly.pdbx_strand_id
1 'polypeptide(L)'
;VKPYQPADLWKAITYDTKSTQEYVLSTGDGLYRRGFYTYWKRQVPPPSMLQLDAPTRETCTLRRQRTNTPLQALALLNDTQFVEAARVLAQRVLSSAPPSDRAGITATFRRAVAREPSDSESQSLLRLLSAERIRFQQDRAAAEALLSVGESSVPAEMNRSEMAAWTVLANVLLNLDEALSRE
;
A
#
# COMPACT_ATOMS: atom_id res chain seq x y z
N VAL A 1 -0.36 17.31 -6.60
CA VAL A 1 0.14 15.97 -6.22
C VAL A 1 -0.46 14.99 -7.20
N LYS A 2 0.39 14.23 -7.89
CA LYS A 2 0.03 13.21 -8.87
C LYS A 2 0.65 11.90 -8.36
N PRO A 3 -0.10 11.03 -7.64
CA PRO A 3 0.40 9.79 -7.06
C PRO A 3 0.66 8.71 -8.13
N TYR A 4 1.06 7.52 -7.72
CA TYR A 4 1.17 6.40 -8.66
C TYR A 4 -0.14 6.14 -9.40
N GLN A 5 -0.01 5.88 -10.71
CA GLN A 5 -1.08 5.36 -11.55
C GLN A 5 -0.45 4.69 -12.78
N PRO A 6 -1.20 3.84 -13.49
CA PRO A 6 -0.75 3.28 -14.76
C PRO A 6 -0.36 4.36 -15.79
N ALA A 7 0.65 4.06 -16.59
CA ALA A 7 1.08 4.92 -17.69
C ALA A 7 -0.04 5.07 -18.74
N ASP A 8 0.02 6.17 -19.51
CA ASP A 8 -0.81 6.44 -20.70
C ASP A 8 -2.34 6.53 -20.52
N LEU A 9 -2.87 6.35 -19.30
CA LEU A 9 -4.30 6.53 -18.99
C LEU A 9 -4.85 7.88 -19.48
N TRP A 10 -4.07 8.95 -19.31
CA TRP A 10 -4.48 10.29 -19.74
C TRP A 10 -4.40 10.49 -21.25
N LYS A 11 -3.44 9.84 -21.93
CA LYS A 11 -3.30 9.91 -23.39
C LYS A 11 -4.46 9.20 -24.08
N ALA A 12 -4.94 8.09 -23.52
CA ALA A 12 -6.05 7.32 -24.09
C ALA A 12 -7.39 8.07 -24.09
N ILE A 13 -7.61 8.99 -23.15
CA ILE A 13 -8.92 9.63 -22.92
C ILE A 13 -8.95 11.10 -23.37
N THR A 14 -7.79 11.75 -23.51
CA THR A 14 -7.71 13.20 -23.81
C THR A 14 -7.55 13.46 -25.30
N TYR A 15 -8.54 14.12 -25.91
CA TYR A 15 -8.52 14.51 -27.33
C TYR A 15 -7.87 15.89 -27.60
N ASP A 16 -7.58 16.69 -26.56
CA ASP A 16 -7.12 18.09 -26.67
C ASP A 16 -5.59 18.19 -26.72
N THR A 17 -5.03 18.97 -27.67
CA THR A 17 -3.60 19.13 -27.98
C THR A 17 -2.82 20.05 -27.01
N LYS A 18 -3.38 20.37 -25.84
CA LYS A 18 -2.74 21.23 -24.83
C LYS A 18 -2.08 20.41 -23.72
N SER A 19 -1.25 21.06 -22.89
CA SER A 19 -0.34 20.53 -21.85
C SER A 19 -0.92 19.58 -20.79
N THR A 20 -2.17 19.14 -20.91
CA THR A 20 -2.91 18.29 -19.97
C THR A 20 -3.12 16.86 -20.46
N GLN A 21 -2.49 16.44 -21.57
CA GLN A 21 -2.52 15.04 -22.04
C GLN A 21 -1.64 14.11 -21.21
N GLU A 22 -0.50 14.61 -20.69
CA GLU A 22 0.48 13.75 -20.05
C GLU A 22 0.36 13.75 -18.52
N TYR A 23 0.39 12.54 -17.97
CA TYR A 23 0.49 12.36 -16.53
C TYR A 23 1.96 12.32 -16.12
N VAL A 24 2.42 13.40 -15.51
CA VAL A 24 3.74 13.46 -14.87
C VAL A 24 3.59 13.08 -13.41
N LEU A 25 4.18 11.95 -13.01
CA LEU A 25 4.24 11.50 -11.62
C LEU A 25 4.92 12.58 -10.76
N SER A 26 4.34 12.89 -9.59
CA SER A 26 5.04 13.74 -8.61
C SER A 26 6.16 12.96 -7.94
N THR A 27 7.30 13.60 -7.68
CA THR A 27 8.46 12.98 -7.04
C THR A 27 8.72 13.56 -5.64
N GLY A 28 9.52 12.85 -4.84
CA GLY A 28 9.89 13.27 -3.48
C GLY A 28 8.68 13.54 -2.58
N ASP A 29 8.73 14.63 -1.80
CA ASP A 29 7.63 15.02 -0.89
C ASP A 29 6.29 15.29 -1.62
N GLY A 30 6.35 15.56 -2.92
CA GLY A 30 5.17 15.74 -3.76
C GLY A 30 4.36 14.45 -3.96
N LEU A 31 5.00 13.28 -3.84
CA LEU A 31 4.39 11.96 -4.03
C LEU A 31 3.59 11.51 -2.80
N TYR A 32 4.11 11.76 -1.60
CA TYR A 32 3.60 11.22 -0.34
C TYR A 32 2.59 12.12 0.38
N ARG A 33 2.00 13.10 -0.32
CA ARG A 33 0.98 13.97 0.30
C ARG A 33 -0.35 13.24 0.46
N ARG A 34 -1.15 13.68 1.43
CA ARG A 34 -2.50 13.16 1.68
C ARG A 34 -3.34 13.19 0.40
N GLY A 35 -4.17 12.16 0.20
CA GLY A 35 -5.04 12.02 -0.97
C GLY A 35 -5.92 13.24 -1.25
N PHE A 36 -6.25 14.02 -0.22
CA PHE A 36 -6.96 15.30 -0.33
C PHE A 36 -6.31 16.31 -1.32
N TYR A 37 -4.98 16.28 -1.46
CA TYR A 37 -4.22 17.16 -2.35
C TYR A 37 -3.98 16.57 -3.75
N THR A 38 -4.52 15.38 -4.03
CA THR A 38 -4.37 14.70 -5.31
C THR A 38 -5.08 15.48 -6.40
N TYR A 39 -4.36 15.72 -7.50
CA TYR A 39 -4.93 16.33 -8.68
C TYR A 39 -6.02 15.41 -9.26
N TRP A 40 -7.21 15.96 -9.46
CA TRP A 40 -8.36 15.20 -9.92
C TRP A 40 -8.84 15.79 -11.24
N LYS A 41 -8.50 15.12 -12.34
CA LYS A 41 -9.00 15.47 -13.67
C LYS A 41 -10.43 14.96 -13.81
N ARG A 42 -11.37 15.83 -14.21
CA ARG A 42 -12.80 15.47 -14.27
C ARG A 42 -13.07 14.26 -15.17
N GLN A 43 -12.45 14.22 -16.35
CA GLN A 43 -12.61 13.15 -17.34
C GLN A 43 -11.81 11.87 -17.01
N VAL A 44 -10.77 11.99 -16.18
CA VAL A 44 -9.88 10.88 -15.83
C VAL A 44 -9.54 10.97 -14.33
N PRO A 45 -10.48 10.57 -13.45
CA PRO A 45 -10.23 10.56 -12.01
C PRO A 45 -9.06 9.64 -11.65
N PRO A 46 -8.42 9.83 -10.48
CA PRO A 46 -7.41 8.89 -10.00
C PRO A 46 -7.98 7.46 -9.89
N PRO A 47 -7.39 6.46 -10.57
CA PRO A 47 -7.94 5.10 -10.62
C PRO A 47 -8.10 4.45 -9.24
N SER A 48 -7.10 4.59 -8.36
CA SER A 48 -7.13 4.03 -7.01
C SER A 48 -8.28 4.61 -6.16
N MET A 49 -8.65 5.87 -6.39
CA MET A 49 -9.80 6.48 -5.70
C MET A 49 -11.12 5.95 -6.24
N LEU A 50 -11.26 5.79 -7.55
CA LEU A 50 -12.45 5.18 -8.14
C LEU A 50 -12.63 3.73 -7.68
N GLN A 51 -11.52 2.98 -7.62
CA GLN A 51 -11.51 1.62 -7.12
C GLN A 51 -12.03 1.54 -5.68
N LEU A 52 -11.75 2.56 -4.86
CA LEU A 52 -12.22 2.70 -3.47
C LEU A 52 -13.49 3.56 -3.34
N ASP A 53 -14.38 3.48 -4.34
CA ASP A 53 -15.71 4.10 -4.36
C ASP A 53 -15.73 5.62 -4.12
N ALA A 54 -14.68 6.33 -4.54
CA ALA A 54 -14.71 7.78 -4.52
C ALA A 54 -15.78 8.29 -5.51
N PRO A 55 -16.66 9.20 -5.07
CA PRO A 55 -17.72 9.71 -5.92
C PRO A 55 -17.15 10.52 -7.08
N THR A 56 -17.79 10.43 -8.25
CA THR A 56 -17.45 11.28 -9.39
C THR A 56 -17.92 12.72 -9.11
N ARG A 57 -17.20 13.73 -9.63
CA ARG A 57 -17.57 15.15 -9.48
C ARG A 57 -18.59 15.61 -10.53
N GLU A 58 -19.42 14.69 -11.01
CA GLU A 58 -20.41 14.94 -12.05
C GLU A 58 -21.81 15.10 -11.47
N THR A 59 -22.09 14.47 -10.33
CA THR A 59 -23.37 14.51 -9.65
C THR A 59 -23.18 14.68 -8.15
N CYS A 60 -24.21 15.20 -7.46
CA CYS A 60 -24.20 15.31 -6.01
C CYS A 60 -24.33 13.90 -5.40
N THR A 61 -23.37 13.52 -4.55
CA THR A 61 -23.41 12.24 -3.82
C THR A 61 -23.64 12.50 -2.33
N LEU A 62 -24.84 12.17 -1.83
CA LEU A 62 -25.22 12.36 -0.42
C LEU A 62 -24.58 11.32 0.51
N ARG A 63 -24.40 10.09 0.04
CA ARG A 63 -23.83 8.98 0.81
C ARG A 63 -22.93 8.14 -0.10
N ARG A 64 -21.73 7.79 0.39
CA ARG A 64 -20.86 6.83 -0.31
C ARG A 64 -21.39 5.42 -0.15
N GLN A 65 -21.26 4.63 -1.21
CA GLN A 65 -21.51 3.19 -1.17
C GLN A 65 -20.46 2.52 -0.28
N ARG A 66 -20.89 1.49 0.44
CA ARG A 66 -19.99 0.58 1.16
C ARG A 66 -19.86 -0.66 0.29
N THR A 67 -18.66 -0.91 -0.22
CA THR A 67 -18.37 -2.06 -1.08
C THR A 67 -17.15 -2.79 -0.54
N ASN A 68 -17.16 -4.11 -0.70
CA ASN A 68 -16.00 -4.97 -0.44
C ASN A 68 -15.85 -5.92 -1.63
N THR A 69 -15.38 -5.37 -2.76
CA THR A 69 -15.18 -6.18 -3.98
C THR A 69 -13.83 -6.89 -3.94
N PRO A 70 -13.70 -8.09 -4.53
CA PRO A 70 -12.39 -8.74 -4.70
C PRO A 70 -11.38 -7.85 -5.44
N LEU A 71 -11.84 -6.97 -6.33
CA LEU A 71 -10.98 -6.04 -7.05
C LEU A 71 -10.40 -4.94 -6.15
N GLN A 72 -11.14 -4.48 -5.14
CA GLN A 72 -10.61 -3.58 -4.10
C GLN A 72 -9.51 -4.25 -3.29
N ALA A 73 -9.75 -5.48 -2.81
CA ALA A 73 -8.73 -6.26 -2.11
C ALA A 73 -7.49 -6.49 -2.99
N LEU A 74 -7.69 -6.85 -4.26
CA LEU A 74 -6.58 -7.06 -5.20
C LEU A 74 -5.78 -5.77 -5.46
N ALA A 75 -6.44 -4.62 -5.58
CA ALA A 75 -5.76 -3.33 -5.75
C ALA A 75 -4.91 -3.00 -4.53
N LEU A 76 -5.44 -3.19 -3.32
CA LEU A 76 -4.70 -2.97 -2.07
C LEU A 76 -3.50 -3.92 -1.90
N LEU A 77 -3.59 -5.15 -2.43
CA LEU A 77 -2.47 -6.10 -2.39
C LEU A 77 -1.33 -5.71 -3.34
N ASN A 78 -1.66 -5.18 -4.52
CA ASN A 78 -0.72 -5.12 -5.65
C ASN A 78 -0.33 -3.72 -6.13
N ASP A 79 -1.16 -2.70 -5.91
CA ASP A 79 -0.85 -1.34 -6.38
C ASP A 79 0.39 -0.82 -5.64
N THR A 80 1.28 -0.18 -6.41
CA THR A 80 2.60 0.26 -5.96
C THR A 80 2.52 1.14 -4.72
N GLN A 81 1.47 1.95 -4.60
CA GLN A 81 1.28 2.82 -3.43
C GLN A 81 1.10 2.01 -2.13
N PHE A 82 0.33 0.92 -2.17
CA PHE A 82 0.04 0.12 -0.98
C PHE A 82 1.18 -0.85 -0.66
N VAL A 83 1.81 -1.43 -1.68
CA VAL A 83 3.01 -2.27 -1.50
C VAL A 83 4.15 -1.44 -0.90
N GLU A 84 4.36 -0.23 -1.38
CA GLU A 84 5.35 0.68 -0.80
C GLU A 84 4.99 1.09 0.63
N ALA A 85 3.71 1.40 0.91
CA ALA A 85 3.28 1.71 2.27
C ALA A 85 3.52 0.55 3.25
N ALA A 86 3.26 -0.68 2.83
CA ALA A 86 3.56 -1.89 3.60
C ALA A 86 5.06 -2.03 3.87
N ARG A 87 5.90 -1.76 2.86
CA ARG A 87 7.37 -1.79 2.98
C ARG A 87 7.89 -0.76 3.97
N VAL A 88 7.38 0.48 3.90
CA VAL A 88 7.76 1.54 4.84
C VAL A 88 7.25 1.24 6.25
N LEU A 89 6.09 0.61 6.40
CA LEU A 89 5.61 0.14 7.70
C LEU A 89 6.53 -0.94 8.28
N ALA A 90 6.91 -1.93 7.48
CA ALA A 90 7.86 -2.97 7.86
C ALA A 90 9.21 -2.38 8.29
N GLN A 91 9.76 -1.45 7.51
CA GLN A 91 10.99 -0.73 7.85
C GLN A 91 10.88 -0.05 9.22
N ARG A 92 9.79 0.69 9.49
CA ARG A 92 9.59 1.37 10.76
C ARG A 92 9.57 0.42 11.96
N VAL A 93 8.95 -0.76 11.78
CA VAL A 93 8.89 -1.78 12.84
C VAL A 93 10.27 -2.37 13.07
N LEU A 94 10.98 -2.78 12.02
CA LEU A 94 12.32 -3.34 12.14
C LEU A 94 13.34 -2.35 12.71
N SER A 95 13.26 -1.07 12.31
CA SER A 95 14.11 -0.01 12.87
C SER A 95 13.87 0.25 14.35
N SER A 96 12.71 -0.13 14.90
CA SER A 96 12.45 -0.04 16.35
C SER A 96 13.10 -1.17 17.15
N ALA A 97 13.74 -2.14 16.48
CA ALA A 97 14.40 -3.30 17.07
C ALA A 97 13.53 -4.02 18.12
N PRO A 98 12.36 -4.56 17.72
CA PRO A 98 11.45 -5.20 18.65
C PRO A 98 12.14 -6.37 19.35
N PRO A 99 11.89 -6.58 20.66
CA PRO A 99 12.57 -7.63 21.44
C PRO A 99 12.16 -9.05 21.04
N SER A 100 11.11 -9.21 20.24
CA SER A 100 10.68 -10.48 19.67
C SER A 100 9.78 -10.26 18.45
N ASP A 101 9.59 -11.31 17.65
CA ASP A 101 8.62 -11.30 16.54
C ASP A 101 7.21 -10.97 17.00
N ARG A 102 6.79 -11.51 18.16
CA ARG A 102 5.47 -11.21 18.72
C ARG A 102 5.34 -9.72 19.06
N ALA A 103 6.37 -9.11 19.64
CA ALA A 103 6.37 -7.67 19.91
C ALA A 103 6.33 -6.84 18.61
N GLY A 104 7.07 -7.25 17.57
CA GLY A 104 7.01 -6.63 16.25
C GLY A 104 5.64 -6.76 15.58
N ILE A 105 5.01 -7.93 15.69
CA ILE A 105 3.64 -8.19 15.19
C ILE A 105 2.65 -7.27 15.90
N THR A 106 2.67 -7.22 17.24
CA THR A 106 1.80 -6.32 18.01
C THR A 106 2.01 -4.86 17.62
N ALA A 107 3.26 -4.41 17.43
CA ALA A 107 3.56 -3.06 16.99
C ALA A 107 3.02 -2.76 15.58
N THR A 108 3.14 -3.71 14.65
CA THR A 108 2.63 -3.59 13.27
C THR A 108 1.10 -3.56 13.27
N PHE A 109 0.47 -4.47 14.02
CA PHE A 109 -0.97 -4.60 14.14
C PHE A 109 -1.61 -3.33 14.70
N ARG A 110 -1.06 -2.79 15.79
CA ARG A 110 -1.52 -1.52 16.38
C ARG A 110 -1.41 -0.35 15.43
N ARG A 111 -0.41 -0.32 14.56
CA ARG A 111 -0.25 0.74 13.56
C ARG A 111 -1.26 0.65 12.42
N ALA A 112 -1.62 -0.58 12.02
CA ALA A 112 -2.58 -0.81 10.95
C ALA A 112 -4.05 -0.68 11.43
N VAL A 113 -4.36 -1.24 12.60
CA VAL A 113 -5.74 -1.49 13.04
C VAL A 113 -6.07 -0.82 14.41
N ALA A 114 -5.10 -0.18 15.06
CA ALA A 114 -5.29 0.53 16.33
C ALA A 114 -5.74 -0.31 17.55
N ARG A 115 -5.66 -1.64 17.49
CA ARG A 115 -5.84 -2.56 18.63
C ARG A 115 -4.69 -3.57 18.74
N GLU A 116 -4.71 -4.40 19.77
CA GLU A 116 -3.78 -5.54 19.89
C GLU A 116 -4.35 -6.77 19.18
N PRO A 117 -3.49 -7.63 18.60
CA PRO A 117 -3.92 -8.89 18.04
C PRO A 117 -4.33 -9.84 19.15
N SER A 118 -5.36 -10.63 18.91
CA SER A 118 -5.67 -11.80 19.72
C SER A 118 -4.57 -12.87 19.59
N ASP A 119 -4.60 -13.89 20.45
CA ASP A 119 -3.62 -14.97 20.40
C ASP A 119 -3.70 -15.79 19.11
N SER A 120 -4.90 -16.01 18.57
CA SER A 120 -5.10 -16.74 17.32
C SER A 120 -4.57 -15.95 16.10
N GLU A 121 -4.78 -14.64 16.07
CA GLU A 121 -4.24 -13.74 15.06
C GLU A 121 -2.72 -13.69 15.14
N SER A 122 -2.18 -13.50 16.34
CA SER A 122 -0.73 -13.51 16.60
C SER A 122 -0.08 -14.80 16.12
N GLN A 123 -0.70 -15.95 16.42
CA GLN A 123 -0.17 -17.25 15.99
C GLN A 123 -0.22 -17.42 14.47
N SER A 124 -1.26 -16.90 13.81
CA SER A 124 -1.37 -16.95 12.35
C SER A 124 -0.32 -16.07 11.67
N LEU A 125 -0.09 -14.87 12.21
CA LEU A 125 0.92 -13.94 11.72
C LEU A 125 2.35 -14.46 11.94
N LEU A 126 2.60 -15.14 13.06
CA LEU A 126 3.89 -15.82 13.30
C LEU A 126 4.16 -16.93 12.28
N ARG A 127 3.15 -17.73 11.95
CA ARG A 127 3.28 -18.75 10.90
C ARG A 127 3.55 -18.14 9.53
N LEU A 128 2.83 -17.07 9.19
CA LEU A 128 3.04 -16.32 7.95
C LEU A 128 4.47 -15.78 7.87
N LEU A 129 4.93 -15.09 8.93
CA LEU A 129 6.26 -14.51 8.97
C LEU A 129 7.35 -15.58 8.81
N SER A 130 7.20 -16.72 9.48
CA SER A 130 8.14 -17.84 9.35
C SER A 130 8.18 -18.39 7.93
N ALA A 131 7.01 -18.60 7.30
CA ALA A 131 6.92 -19.11 5.94
C ALA A 131 7.56 -18.13 4.92
N GLU A 132 7.27 -16.84 5.04
CA GLU A 132 7.83 -15.82 4.14
C GLU A 132 9.33 -15.64 4.34
N ARG A 133 9.84 -15.75 5.57
CA ARG A 133 11.29 -15.77 5.82
C ARG A 133 11.97 -16.92 5.08
N ILE A 134 11.43 -18.14 5.19
CA ILE A 134 11.98 -19.31 4.49
C ILE A 134 11.97 -19.08 2.98
N ARG A 135 10.85 -18.60 2.43
CA ARG A 135 10.70 -18.30 1.01
C ARG A 135 11.73 -17.27 0.53
N PHE A 136 11.88 -16.14 1.20
CA PHE A 136 12.82 -15.08 0.79
C PHE A 136 14.28 -15.38 1.13
N GLN A 137 14.56 -16.35 1.98
CA GLN A 137 15.91 -16.91 2.15
C GLN A 137 16.29 -17.82 0.97
N GLN A 138 15.32 -18.58 0.44
CA GLN A 138 15.52 -19.46 -0.72
C GLN A 138 15.52 -18.67 -2.04
N ASP A 139 14.71 -17.62 -2.14
CA ASP A 139 14.58 -16.77 -3.32
C ASP A 139 14.87 -15.31 -2.98
N ARG A 140 16.16 -14.96 -3.06
CA ARG A 140 16.64 -13.59 -2.83
C ARG A 140 16.21 -12.63 -3.93
N ALA A 141 16.03 -13.12 -5.15
CA ALA A 141 15.59 -12.29 -6.28
C ALA A 141 14.15 -11.81 -6.06
N ALA A 142 13.27 -12.68 -5.56
CA ALA A 142 11.91 -12.28 -5.18
C ALA A 142 11.90 -11.22 -4.06
N ALA A 143 12.81 -11.32 -3.09
CA ALA A 143 12.93 -10.30 -2.04
C ALA A 143 13.34 -8.94 -2.64
N GLU A 144 14.33 -8.93 -3.53
CA GLU A 144 14.79 -7.70 -4.19
C GLU A 144 13.71 -7.10 -5.10
N ALA A 145 12.97 -7.94 -5.85
CA ALA A 145 11.85 -7.50 -6.67
C ALA A 145 10.78 -6.79 -5.83
N LEU A 146 10.35 -7.40 -4.71
CA LEU A 146 9.37 -6.81 -3.80
C LEU A 146 9.87 -5.50 -3.18
N LEU A 147 11.13 -5.47 -2.74
CA LEU A 147 11.71 -4.30 -2.09
C LEU A 147 12.00 -3.13 -3.06
N SER A 148 12.06 -3.42 -4.37
CA SER A 148 12.24 -2.41 -5.41
C SER A 148 10.95 -1.67 -5.79
N VAL A 149 9.80 -2.08 -5.24
CA VAL A 149 8.51 -1.42 -5.50
C VAL A 149 8.43 -0.07 -4.79
N GLY A 150 8.13 0.98 -5.58
CA GLY A 150 7.99 2.37 -5.14
C GLY A 150 9.28 3.19 -5.24
N GLU A 151 9.21 4.48 -4.92
CA GLU A 151 10.29 5.46 -5.03
C GLU A 151 11.14 5.56 -3.74
N SER A 152 10.57 5.21 -2.58
CA SER A 152 11.28 5.32 -1.29
C SER A 152 12.42 4.31 -1.17
N SER A 153 13.58 4.77 -0.70
CA SER A 153 14.77 3.93 -0.58
C SER A 153 14.67 2.93 0.58
N VAL A 154 15.20 1.73 0.37
CA VAL A 154 15.43 0.74 1.43
C VAL A 154 16.82 0.95 2.06
N PRO A 155 16.95 1.04 3.40
CA PRO A 155 18.26 1.14 4.05
C PRO A 155 19.16 -0.06 3.72
N ALA A 156 20.41 0.20 3.32
CA ALA A 156 21.35 -0.84 2.89
C ALA A 156 21.77 -1.80 4.03
N GLU A 157 21.70 -1.34 5.28
CA GLU A 157 22.11 -2.10 6.46
C GLU A 157 21.08 -3.16 6.89
N MET A 158 19.85 -3.11 6.36
CA MET A 158 18.78 -4.00 6.77
C MET A 158 18.82 -5.32 5.99
N ASN A 159 18.58 -6.45 6.66
CA ASN A 159 18.48 -7.74 6.01
C ASN A 159 17.29 -7.75 5.03
N ARG A 160 17.56 -7.92 3.73
CA ARG A 160 16.56 -7.86 2.67
C ARG A 160 15.49 -8.95 2.79
N SER A 161 15.87 -10.18 3.08
CA SER A 161 14.91 -11.29 3.23
C SER A 161 13.99 -11.05 4.42
N GLU A 162 14.54 -10.53 5.51
CA GLU A 162 13.77 -10.15 6.70
C GLU A 162 12.79 -9.02 6.38
N MET A 163 13.26 -7.95 5.74
CA MET A 163 12.43 -6.82 5.37
C MET A 163 11.32 -7.21 4.40
N ALA A 164 11.59 -8.09 3.43
CA ALA A 164 10.58 -8.61 2.51
C ALA A 164 9.49 -9.42 3.25
N ALA A 165 9.87 -10.27 4.20
CA ALA A 165 8.92 -11.05 4.99
C ALA A 165 8.00 -10.14 5.83
N TRP A 166 8.56 -9.13 6.50
CA TRP A 166 7.76 -8.13 7.23
C TRP A 166 6.91 -7.26 6.30
N THR A 167 7.36 -7.00 5.08
CA THR A 167 6.58 -6.26 4.07
C THR A 167 5.33 -7.05 3.68
N VAL A 168 5.43 -8.37 3.48
CA VAL A 168 4.26 -9.21 3.21
C VAL A 168 3.29 -9.21 4.39
N LEU A 169 3.81 -9.36 5.62
CA LEU A 169 2.98 -9.29 6.83
C LEU A 169 2.24 -7.95 6.94
N ALA A 170 2.94 -6.83 6.73
CA ALA A 170 2.36 -5.51 6.74
C ALA A 170 1.32 -5.32 5.62
N ASN A 171 1.56 -5.87 4.42
CA ASN A 171 0.64 -5.81 3.30
C ASN A 171 -0.68 -6.54 3.61
N VAL A 172 -0.59 -7.75 4.19
CA VAL A 172 -1.77 -8.50 4.65
C VAL A 172 -2.58 -7.69 5.66
N LEU A 173 -1.92 -7.06 6.64
CA LEU A 173 -2.61 -6.24 7.64
C LEU A 173 -3.27 -4.98 7.04
N LEU A 174 -2.63 -4.32 6.08
CA LEU A 174 -3.19 -3.17 5.38
C LEU A 174 -4.33 -3.55 4.42
N ASN A 175 -4.44 -4.83 4.06
CA ASN A 175 -5.51 -5.38 3.23
C ASN A 175 -6.76 -5.78 4.02
N LEU A 176 -6.68 -5.83 5.36
CA LEU A 176 -7.83 -6.16 6.19
C LEU A 176 -8.94 -5.12 6.06
N ASP A 177 -10.19 -5.58 6.07
CA ASP A 177 -11.37 -4.73 6.12
C ASP A 177 -11.34 -3.77 7.32
N GLU A 178 -10.87 -4.24 8.47
CA GLU A 178 -10.71 -3.45 9.71
C GLU A 178 -9.68 -2.31 9.55
N ALA A 179 -8.69 -2.45 8.65
CA ALA A 179 -7.74 -1.39 8.34
C ALA A 179 -8.34 -0.32 7.41
N LEU A 180 -9.33 -0.71 6.59
CA LEU A 180 -9.93 0.13 5.55
C LEU A 180 -11.16 0.88 6.05
N SER A 181 -11.99 0.20 6.84
CA SER A 181 -13.29 0.67 7.29
C SER A 181 -13.35 0.73 8.81
N ARG A 182 -14.01 1.78 9.32
CA ARG A 182 -14.41 1.83 10.73
C ARG A 182 -15.81 1.25 10.82
N GLU A 183 -15.95 0.13 11.52
CA GLU A 183 -17.25 -0.39 11.94
C GLU A 183 -17.69 0.24 13.27
#